data_AF-A0A2X2YAN1-F1
#
_entry.id   AF-A0A2X2YAN1-F1
#
_cell.length_a   1.000
_cell.length_b   1.000
_cell.length_c   1.000
_cell.angle_alpha   90.00
_cell.angle_beta   90.00
_cell.angle_gamma   90.00
#
_symmetry.space_group_name_H-M   'P 1'
#
loop_
_entity.id
_entity.type
_entity.pdbx_description
1 polymer ?
#
loop_
_entity_poly.entity_id
_entity_poly.type
_entity_poly.pdbx_seq_one_letter_code
_entity_poly.pdbx_strand_id
1 'polypeptide(L)' 'MCKIIISYKTVEEREQIIKALSTGVKIKKISKPYRKGLYKRIYVDID' A
#
# COMPACT_ATOMS: atom_id res chain seq x y z
N MET A 1 14.95 -1.37 -5.48
CA MET A 1 13.75 -0.97 -6.26
C MET A 1 12.75 -2.11 -6.29
N CYS A 2 11.97 -2.19 -5.23
CA CYS A 2 10.92 -3.20 -5.08
C CYS A 2 9.55 -2.53 -5.11
N LYS A 3 8.57 -3.21 -5.72
CA LYS A 3 7.19 -2.73 -5.81
C LYS A 3 6.27 -3.70 -5.10
N ILE A 4 5.58 -3.23 -4.07
CA ILE A 4 4.63 -4.00 -3.27
C ILE A 4 3.22 -3.66 -3.71
N ILE A 5 2.35 -4.67 -3.79
CA ILE A 5 0.91 -4.49 -4.02
C ILE A 5 0.19 -4.76 -2.71
N ILE A 6 -0.56 -3.78 -2.23
CA ILE A 6 -1.40 -3.94 -1.03
C ILE A 6 -2.84 -4.03 -1.50
N SER A 7 -3.53 -5.11 -1.13
CA SER A 7 -4.99 -5.25 -1.30
C SER A 7 -5.66 -5.06 0.06
N TYR A 8 -6.69 -4.24 0.12
CA TYR A 8 -7.37 -3.89 1.38
C TYR A 8 -8.87 -3.65 1.14
N LYS A 9 -9.69 -3.80 2.18
CA LYS A 9 -11.13 -3.51 2.12
C LYS A 9 -11.45 -2.13 2.67
N THR A 10 -10.82 -1.75 3.78
CA THR A 10 -11.10 -0.48 4.47
C THR A 10 -9.90 0.46 4.47
N VAL A 11 -10.15 1.75 4.75
CA VAL A 11 -9.09 2.76 4.75
C VAL A 11 -8.17 2.57 5.96
N GLU A 12 -8.71 2.10 7.08
CA GLU A 12 -7.97 1.83 8.32
C GLU A 12 -6.96 0.70 8.13
N GLU A 13 -7.35 -0.40 7.47
CA GLU A 13 -6.43 -1.49 7.10
C GLU A 13 -5.26 -0.97 6.26
N ARG A 14 -5.57 -0.13 5.26
CA ARG A 14 -4.55 0.48 4.40
C ARG A 14 -3.53 1.29 5.22
N GLU A 15 -4.01 2.10 6.16
CA GLU A 15 -3.16 2.98 6.96
C GLU A 15 -2.28 2.21 7.94
N GLN A 16 -2.81 1.16 8.58
CA GLN A 16 -2.02 0.28 9.43
C GLN A 16 -0.88 -0.40 8.67
N ILE A 17 -1.16 -0.91 7.45
CA ILE A 17 -0.14 -1.57 6.62
C ILE A 17 0.92 -0.56 6.16
N ILE A 18 0.52 0.62 5.69
CA ILE A 18 1.48 1.67 5.28
C ILE A 18 2.36 2.08 6.46
N LYS A 19 1.78 2.24 7.66
CA LYS A 19 2.54 2.59 8.87
C LYS A 19 3.55 1.51 9.22
N ALA A 20 3.15 0.24 9.21
CA ALA A 20 4.06 -0.88 9.47
C ALA A 20 5.21 -0.94 8.46
N LEU A 21 4.93 -0.74 7.16
CA LEU A 21 5.96 -0.69 6.12
C LEU A 21 6.92 0.49 6.31
N SER A 22 6.40 1.66 6.68
CA SER A 22 7.21 2.87 6.89
C SER A 22 8.19 2.78 8.06
N THR A 23 7.95 1.88 9.02
CA THR A 23 8.87 1.64 10.14
C THR A 23 10.16 0.97 9.69
N GLY A 24 10.08 0.06 8.72
CA GLY A 24 11.22 -0.75 8.28
C GLY A 24 11.85 -0.30 6.98
N VAL A 25 11.09 0.39 6.10
CA VAL A 25 11.55 0.74 4.76
C VAL A 25 11.08 2.12 4.35
N LYS A 26 11.95 2.84 3.62
CA LYS A 26 11.61 4.14 3.04
C LYS A 26 10.64 3.96 1.86
N ILE A 27 9.42 4.45 2.03
CA ILE A 27 8.42 4.50 0.97
C ILE A 27 8.74 5.68 0.05
N LYS A 28 8.94 5.41 -1.24
CA LYS A 28 9.18 6.45 -2.27
C LYS A 28 7.89 7.00 -2.84
N LYS A 29 6.94 6.11 -3.15
CA LYS A 29 5.72 6.48 -3.84
C LYS A 29 4.59 5.52 -3.51
N ILE A 30 3.39 6.08 -3.39
CA ILE A 30 2.15 5.32 -3.27
C ILE A 30 1.26 5.72 -4.45
N SER A 31 0.73 4.75 -5.18
CA SER A 31 -0.17 5.01 -6.30
C SER A 31 -1.55 5.44 -5.82
N LYS A 32 -2.33 6.04 -6.72
CA LYS A 32 -3.76 6.20 -6.48
C LYS A 32 -4.40 4.81 -6.26
N PRO A 33 -5.37 4.71 -5.34
CA PRO A 33 -6.08 3.47 -5.10
C PRO A 33 -7.01 3.15 -6.26
N TYR A 34 -7.10 1.88 -6.63
CA TYR A 34 -8.03 1.40 -7.64
C TYR A 34 -8.78 0.17 -7.14
N ARG A 35 -9.98 -0.07 -7.65
CA ARG A 35 -10.79 -1.23 -7.27
C ARG A 35 -10.43 -2.41 -8.14
N LYS A 36 -10.29 -3.59 -7.53
CA LYS A 36 -10.18 -4.86 -8.22
C LYS A 36 -11.05 -5.90 -7.52
N GLY A 37 -12.22 -6.15 -8.09
CA GLY A 37 -13.26 -6.99 -7.49
C GLY A 37 -13.79 -6.41 -6.18
N LEU A 38 -13.74 -7.22 -5.12
CA LEU A 38 -14.18 -6.86 -3.77
C LEU A 38 -13.18 -5.99 -2.99
N TYR A 39 -11.96 -5.82 -3.50
CA TYR A 39 -10.88 -5.13 -2.80
C TYR A 39 -10.45 -3.85 -3.50
N LYS A 40 -9.87 -2.92 -2.74
CA LYS A 40 -9.07 -1.82 -3.25
C LYS A 40 -7.60 -2.23 -3.27
N ARG A 41 -6.82 -1.67 -4.19
CA ARG A 41 -5.39 -1.93 -4.34
C ARG A 41 -4.60 -0.64 -4.48
N ILE A 42 -3.41 -0.63 -3.91
CA ILE A 42 -2.37 0.38 -4.13
C ILE A 42 -1.06 -0.31 -4.46
N TYR A 43 -0.27 0.36 -5.28
CA TYR A 43 1.14 0.04 -5.48
C TYR A 43 1.98 0.94 -4.57
N VAL A 44 2.93 0.33 -3.87
CA VAL A 44 3.89 1.03 -3.03
C VAL A 44 5.29 0.74 -3.55
N ASP A 45 5.96 1.79 -4.03
CA ASP A 45 7.35 1.72 -4.42
C ASP A 45 8.20 1.99 -3.17
N ILE A 46 9.06 1.02 -2.83
CA ILE A 46 9.99 1.10 -1.70
C ILE A 46 11.44 1.08 -2.22
N ASP A 47 12.35 1.67 -1.46
CA ASP A 47 13.79 1.61 -1.79
C ASP A 47 14.30 0.15 -1.79
#